data_AF-A0A3B1K5I4-F1
#
_entry.id   AF-A0A3B1K5I4-F1
#
_cell.length_a   1.000
_cell.length_b   1.000
_cell.length_c   1.000
_cell.angle_alpha   90.00
_cell.angle_beta   90.00
_cell.angle_gamma   90.00
#
_symmetry.space_group_name_H-M   'P 1'
#
loop_
_entity.id
_entity.type
_entity.pdbx_description
1 polymer ?
#
loop_
_entity_poly.entity_id
_entity_poly.type
_entity_poly.pdbx_seq_one_letter_code
_entity_poly.pdbx_strand_id
1 'polypeptide(L)'
;MVVTLVWGQQYPIPPTCYSKVLTMAVDINARAAQIKNVYDTMGCSTHLPDLYIDVHNACVISTMSSYLSNLRSIREGRCGYSRPVQLLMTSINQLNHIIAQKCHG
;
A
#
# COMPACT_ATOMS: atom_id res chain seq x y z
N MET A 1 -45.33 27.44 4.23
CA MET A 1 -44.81 26.37 3.37
C MET A 1 -43.30 26.48 3.34
N VAL A 2 -42.62 25.41 3.73
CA VAL A 2 -41.17 25.34 3.99
C VAL A 2 -40.47 24.89 2.71
N VAL A 3 -39.54 25.69 2.21
CA VAL A 3 -38.46 25.20 1.34
C VAL A 3 -37.17 25.79 1.89
N THR A 4 -36.66 25.18 2.95
CA THR A 4 -35.26 25.32 3.34
C THR A 4 -34.42 24.62 2.27
N LEU A 5 -33.83 25.42 1.38
CA LEU A 5 -32.69 25.00 0.58
C LEU A 5 -31.57 24.61 1.55
N VAL A 6 -31.47 23.32 1.85
CA VAL A 6 -30.28 22.75 2.49
C VAL A 6 -29.24 22.72 1.39
N TRP A 7 -28.43 23.77 1.32
CA TRP A 7 -27.22 23.80 0.53
C TRP A 7 -26.33 22.67 1.06
N GLY A 8 -26.34 21.55 0.33
CA GLY A 8 -25.59 20.35 0.64
C GLY A 8 -24.13 20.72 0.84
N GLN A 9 -23.67 20.56 2.07
CA GLN A 9 -22.26 20.70 2.39
C GLN A 9 -21.51 19.64 1.57
N GLN A 10 -20.57 20.06 0.72
CA GLN A 10 -19.48 19.20 0.25
C GLN A 10 -18.56 18.91 1.44
N TYR A 11 -19.08 18.17 2.42
CA TYR A 11 -18.30 17.61 3.51
C TYR A 11 -17.45 16.49 2.90
N PRO A 12 -16.16 16.32 3.24
CA PRO A 12 -15.41 15.18 2.74
C PRO A 12 -16.11 13.91 3.23
N ILE A 13 -16.82 13.24 2.32
CA ILE A 13 -17.38 11.92 2.58
C ILE A 13 -16.17 11.06 2.96
N PRO A 14 -16.11 10.52 4.19
CA PRO A 14 -14.97 9.73 4.59
C PRO A 14 -14.83 8.59 3.58
N PRO A 15 -13.61 8.34 3.04
CA PRO A 15 -13.44 7.33 2.03
C PRO A 15 -13.96 6.00 2.60
N THR A 16 -14.77 5.29 1.80
CA THR A 16 -15.15 3.93 2.15
C THR A 16 -13.88 3.09 2.30
N CYS A 17 -13.98 1.98 3.03
CA CYS A 17 -12.86 1.03 3.12
C CYS A 17 -12.29 0.75 1.72
N TYR A 18 -13.17 0.48 0.75
CA TYR A 18 -12.78 0.18 -0.63
C TYR A 18 -11.97 1.32 -1.28
N SER A 19 -12.45 2.57 -1.26
CA SER A 19 -11.74 3.68 -1.90
C SER A 19 -10.43 4.02 -1.18
N LYS A 20 -10.39 3.88 0.14
CA LYS A 20 -9.16 4.04 0.93
C LYS A 20 -8.11 2.98 0.57
N VAL A 21 -8.52 1.70 0.53
CA VAL A 21 -7.66 0.56 0.19
C VAL A 21 -7.16 0.67 -1.25
N LEU A 22 -8.03 1.03 -2.20
CA LEU A 22 -7.65 1.27 -3.60
C LEU A 22 -6.60 2.37 -3.74
N THR A 23 -6.81 3.51 -3.06
CA THR A 23 -5.86 4.63 -3.12
C THR A 23 -4.49 4.23 -2.55
N MET A 24 -4.49 3.52 -1.42
CA MET A 24 -3.26 3.03 -0.81
C MET A 24 -2.55 1.98 -1.67
N ALA A 25 -3.29 1.07 -2.31
CA ALA A 25 -2.73 0.08 -3.22
C ALA A 25 -1.99 0.75 -4.40
N VAL A 26 -2.58 1.78 -5.00
CA VAL A 26 -1.95 2.55 -6.10
C VAL A 26 -0.66 3.23 -5.63
N ASP A 27 -0.68 3.90 -4.47
CA ASP A 27 0.51 4.55 -3.91
C ASP A 27 1.63 3.53 -3.61
N ILE A 28 1.28 2.37 -3.06
CA ILE A 28 2.23 1.29 -2.79
C ILE A 28 2.84 0.73 -4.09
N ASN A 29 2.02 0.49 -5.11
CA ASN A 29 2.50 0.01 -6.41
C ASN A 29 3.49 1.00 -7.04
N ALA A 30 3.19 2.30 -6.97
CA ALA A 30 4.10 3.35 -7.46
C ALA A 30 5.43 3.37 -6.67
N ARG A 31 5.39 3.26 -5.34
CA ARG A 31 6.60 3.20 -4.50
C ARG A 31 7.43 1.95 -4.76
N ALA A 32 6.79 0.80 -4.94
CA ALA A 32 7.47 -0.45 -5.25
C ALA A 32 8.20 -0.37 -6.59
N ALA A 33 7.56 0.21 -7.61
CA ALA A 33 8.20 0.50 -8.89
C ALA A 33 9.38 1.49 -8.74
N GLN A 34 9.25 2.50 -7.89
CA GLN A 34 10.35 3.45 -7.64
C GLN A 34 11.57 2.79 -7.00
N ILE A 35 11.39 1.89 -6.02
CA ILE A 35 12.50 1.19 -5.36
C ILE A 35 13.31 0.30 -6.33
N LYS A 36 12.69 -0.17 -7.40
CA LYS A 36 13.41 -0.86 -8.48
C LYS A 36 14.25 0.09 -9.34
N ASN A 37 13.82 1.34 -9.49
CA ASN A 37 14.45 2.34 -10.35
C ASN A 37 15.46 3.25 -9.62
N VAL A 38 15.44 3.32 -8.29
CA VAL A 38 16.40 4.12 -7.52
C VAL A 38 17.75 3.41 -7.47
N TYR A 39 18.80 4.09 -7.95
CA TYR A 39 20.18 3.56 -8.04
C TYR A 39 20.70 2.98 -6.72
N ASP A 40 20.34 3.60 -5.59
CA ASP A 40 20.74 3.22 -4.23
C ASP A 40 20.14 1.87 -3.77
N THR A 41 18.99 1.48 -4.35
CA THR A 41 18.32 0.21 -4.05
C THR A 41 18.37 -0.77 -5.22
N MET A 42 18.79 -0.36 -6.42
CA MET A 42 18.77 -1.14 -7.67
C MET A 42 19.48 -2.50 -7.55
N GLY A 43 20.68 -2.52 -6.95
CA GLY A 43 21.44 -3.77 -6.78
C GLY A 43 20.74 -4.81 -5.91
N CYS A 44 19.94 -4.38 -4.93
CA CYS A 44 19.22 -5.27 -4.04
C CYS A 44 17.79 -5.54 -4.49
N SER A 45 17.16 -4.58 -5.18
CA SER A 45 15.80 -4.72 -5.71
C SER A 45 15.73 -5.56 -6.97
N THR A 46 16.89 -5.87 -7.59
CA THR A 46 17.00 -6.84 -8.68
C THR A 46 16.47 -8.23 -8.29
N HIS A 47 16.67 -8.64 -7.02
CA HIS A 47 16.17 -9.92 -6.51
C HIS A 47 14.76 -9.85 -5.93
N LEU A 48 14.15 -8.65 -5.87
CA LEU A 48 12.78 -8.50 -5.40
C LEU A 48 11.79 -8.86 -6.52
N PRO A 49 10.75 -9.64 -6.21
CA PRO A 49 9.65 -9.83 -7.15
C PRO A 49 8.97 -8.48 -7.46
N ASP A 50 8.24 -8.39 -8.57
CA ASP A 50 7.37 -7.24 -8.79
C ASP A 50 6.19 -7.28 -7.82
N LEU A 51 5.89 -6.14 -7.20
CA LEU A 51 4.71 -5.98 -6.37
C LEU A 51 3.63 -5.27 -7.17
N TYR A 52 2.50 -5.93 -7.33
CA TYR A 52 1.28 -5.32 -7.83
C TYR A 52 0.12 -5.72 -6.92
N ILE A 53 -0.43 -4.73 -6.23
CA ILE A 53 -1.59 -4.86 -5.35
C ILE A 53 -2.83 -4.60 -6.18
N ASP A 54 -3.61 -5.65 -6.41
CA ASP A 54 -4.96 -5.58 -6.95
C ASP A 54 -5.98 -5.86 -5.85
N VAL A 55 -6.78 -4.85 -5.52
CA VAL A 55 -7.79 -4.93 -4.46
C VAL A 55 -8.98 -5.81 -4.84
N HIS A 56 -9.13 -6.15 -6.12
CA HIS A 56 -10.15 -7.11 -6.58
C HIS A 56 -9.67 -8.56 -6.47
N ASN A 57 -8.37 -8.78 -6.23
CA ASN A 57 -7.83 -10.11 -6.06
C ASN A 57 -8.08 -10.61 -4.63
N ALA A 58 -8.81 -11.72 -4.49
CA ALA A 58 -9.09 -12.33 -3.19
C ALA A 58 -7.81 -12.71 -2.41
N CYS A 59 -6.70 -12.97 -3.10
CA CYS A 59 -5.42 -13.35 -2.52
C CYS A 59 -4.55 -12.14 -2.14
N VAL A 60 -5.02 -10.90 -2.29
CA VAL A 60 -4.20 -9.68 -2.12
C VAL A 60 -3.44 -9.63 -0.80
N ILE A 61 -4.06 -10.05 0.32
CA ILE A 61 -3.42 -10.12 1.64
C ILE A 61 -2.22 -11.06 1.61
N SER A 62 -2.39 -12.26 1.02
CA SER A 62 -1.33 -13.26 0.93
C SER A 62 -0.17 -12.78 0.03
N THR A 63 -0.47 -12.05 -1.05
CA THR A 63 0.53 -11.43 -1.91
C THR A 63 1.35 -10.40 -1.15
N MET A 64 0.68 -9.52 -0.39
CA MET A 64 1.35 -8.51 0.45
C MET A 64 2.23 -9.15 1.53
N SER A 65 1.73 -10.19 2.21
CA SER A 65 2.50 -10.92 3.23
C SER A 65 3.72 -11.63 2.63
N SER A 66 3.57 -12.26 1.46
CA SER A 66 4.68 -12.92 0.76
C SER A 66 5.74 -11.92 0.35
N TYR A 67 5.33 -10.75 -0.15
CA TYR A 67 6.25 -9.69 -0.51
C TYR A 67 7.03 -9.14 0.69
N LEU A 68 6.36 -8.92 1.83
CA LEU A 68 7.02 -8.51 3.07
C LEU A 68 8.05 -9.54 3.55
N SER A 69 7.77 -10.84 3.42
CA SER A 69 8.74 -11.89 3.74
C SER A 69 9.99 -11.82 2.85
N ASN A 70 9.81 -11.62 1.54
CA ASN A 70 10.94 -11.42 0.61
C ASN A 70 11.74 -10.16 0.94
N LEU A 71 11.06 -9.04 1.22
CA LEU A 71 11.71 -7.80 1.64
C LEU A 71 12.51 -7.96 2.94
N ARG A 72 12.01 -8.75 3.90
CA ARG A 72 12.74 -9.05 5.15
C ARG A 72 13.98 -9.90 4.90
N SER A 73 13.95 -10.82 3.94
CA SER A 73 15.13 -11.62 3.55
C SER A 73 16.27 -10.75 3.00
N ILE A 74 15.95 -9.64 2.34
CA ILE A 74 16.96 -8.70 1.79
C ILE A 74 17.42 -7.68 2.85
N ARG A 75 16.75 -7.64 4.00
CA ARG A 75 17.08 -6.76 5.13
C ARG A 75 18.42 -7.12 5.80
N GLU A 76 19.04 -8.22 5.40
CA GLU A 76 20.36 -8.65 5.89
C GLU A 76 21.54 -7.82 5.32
N GLY A 77 21.29 -6.89 4.39
CA GLY A 77 22.29 -5.94 3.87
C GLY A 77 21.89 -4.45 3.96
N ARG A 78 22.76 -3.53 3.47
CA ARG A 78 22.55 -2.06 3.48
C ARG A 78 21.19 -1.62 2.90
N CYS A 79 20.60 -2.41 2.01
CA CYS A 79 19.38 -2.09 1.30
C CYS A 79 18.10 -2.13 2.14
N GLY A 80 18.04 -2.98 3.17
CA GLY A 80 16.91 -3.03 4.10
C GLY A 80 16.75 -1.76 4.95
N TYR A 81 17.84 -1.02 5.12
CA TYR A 81 17.88 0.21 5.91
C TYR A 81 17.61 1.47 5.08
N SER A 82 17.46 1.34 3.75
CA SER A 82 17.11 2.47 2.92
C SER A 82 15.72 3.00 3.29
N ARG A 83 15.61 4.33 3.40
CA ARG A 83 14.35 5.02 3.74
C ARG A 83 13.20 4.65 2.79
N PRO A 84 13.40 4.52 1.46
CA PRO A 84 12.33 4.10 0.55
C PRO A 84 11.78 2.71 0.90
N VAL A 85 12.66 1.74 1.18
CA VAL A 85 12.26 0.36 1.50
C VAL A 85 11.50 0.30 2.83
N GLN A 86 11.94 1.04 3.85
CA GLN A 86 11.24 1.08 5.14
C GLN A 86 9.84 1.71 5.02
N LEU A 87 9.72 2.78 4.22
CA LEU A 87 8.42 3.41 3.94
C LEU A 87 7.49 2.41 3.22
N LEU A 88 7.99 1.71 2.21
CA LEU A 88 7.22 0.68 1.51
C LEU A 88 6.74 -0.42 2.46
N MET A 89 7.63 -0.99 3.28
CA MET A 89 7.26 -2.00 4.28
C MET A 89 6.17 -1.48 5.21
N THR A 90 6.29 -0.24 5.69
CA THR A 90 5.32 0.35 6.62
C THR A 90 3.96 0.55 5.95
N SER A 91 3.93 1.06 4.72
CA SER A 91 2.71 1.24 3.94
C SER A 91 1.99 -0.09 3.67
N ILE A 92 2.73 -1.16 3.32
CA ILE A 92 2.15 -2.49 3.10
C ILE A 92 1.57 -3.06 4.42
N ASN A 93 2.29 -2.94 5.54
CA ASN A 93 1.76 -3.37 6.84
C ASN A 93 0.50 -2.59 7.23
N GLN A 94 0.48 -1.29 6.97
CA GLN A 94 -0.70 -0.45 7.23
C GLN A 94 -1.89 -0.89 6.37
N LEU A 95 -1.67 -1.15 5.08
CA LEU A 95 -2.72 -1.63 4.18
C LEU A 95 -3.26 -2.99 4.64
N ASN A 96 -2.39 -3.94 4.96
CA ASN A 96 -2.77 -5.24 5.52
C ASN A 96 -3.63 -5.09 6.78
N HIS A 97 -3.25 -4.20 7.70
CA HIS A 97 -4.01 -3.94 8.91
C HIS A 97 -5.39 -3.34 8.61
N ILE A 98 -5.47 -2.35 7.71
CA ILE A 98 -6.75 -1.74 7.32
C ILE A 98 -7.68 -2.77 6.68
N ILE A 99 -7.16 -3.58 5.76
CA ILE A 99 -7.94 -4.64 5.13
C ILE A 99 -8.42 -5.61 6.22
N ALA A 100 -7.51 -6.22 6.98
CA ALA A 100 -7.82 -7.26 7.96
C ALA A 100 -8.73 -6.81 9.12
N GLN A 101 -8.64 -5.56 9.58
CA GLN A 101 -9.31 -5.10 10.80
C GLN A 101 -10.46 -4.12 10.58
N LYS A 102 -10.47 -3.41 9.44
CA LYS A 102 -11.45 -2.34 9.17
C LYS A 102 -12.33 -2.63 7.97
N CYS A 103 -11.90 -3.51 7.08
CA CYS A 103 -12.61 -3.86 5.85
C CYS A 103 -13.25 -5.24 5.87
N HIS A 104 -12.66 -6.19 6.59
CA HIS A 104 -13.30 -7.47 6.92
C HIS A 104 -14.23 -7.22 8.13
N GLY A 105 -15.51 -6.99 7.83
CA GLY A 105 -16.60 -7.00 8.81
C GLY A 105 -17.15 -8.41 8.99
#